data_AF-A0A1B9ILI5-F1
#
_entry.id   AF-A0A1B9ILI5-F1
#
_cell.length_a   1.000
_cell.length_b   1.000
_cell.length_c   1.000
_cell.angle_alpha   90.00
_cell.angle_beta   90.00
_cell.angle_gamma   90.00
#
_symmetry.space_group_name_H-M   'P 1'
#
loop_
_entity.id
_entity.type
_entity.pdbx_description
1 polymer ?
#
loop_
_entity_poly.entity_id
_entity_poly.type
_entity_poly.pdbx_seq_one_letter_code
_entity_poly.pdbx_strand_id
1 'polypeptide(L)'
;MPTFTPPSDPAPNKLTEIHNMVWSIPNIRSEIMLYLPDKDVITLLRTIKIHFQAAVERLYRVFPYEGYHKLLKRCTDKARKQCYWSAVHTVELHRTTSPSEWTRYFVPFPNATCLQNFDTRYSSDPFILHRTFEDGRRQYTIVPPGDHSLWDVRKALRTSKPPIDIPKSRQSRRPLNIMINCEDPELKVEEQAKLETSLRDLSNKPQLLINQPKLSLQLSRLNVS
;
A
#
# COMPACT_ATOMS: atom_id res chain seq x y z
N MET A 1 -17.03 -40.31 -34.12
CA MET A 1 -16.21 -39.09 -34.03
C MET A 1 -16.55 -38.41 -32.72
N PRO A 2 -15.60 -38.21 -31.79
CA PRO A 2 -15.89 -37.55 -30.52
C PRO A 2 -16.07 -36.05 -30.74
N THR A 3 -17.22 -35.55 -30.30
CA THR A 3 -17.60 -34.13 -30.34
C THR A 3 -16.82 -33.41 -29.23
N PHE A 4 -15.90 -32.53 -29.62
CA PHE A 4 -15.13 -31.70 -28.69
C PHE A 4 -15.99 -30.49 -28.29
N THR A 5 -16.61 -30.54 -27.12
CA THR A 5 -17.25 -29.37 -26.51
C THR A 5 -16.16 -28.52 -25.83
N PRO A 6 -15.95 -27.26 -26.25
CA PRO A 6 -14.98 -26.39 -25.61
C PRO A 6 -15.37 -26.15 -24.14
N PRO A 7 -14.39 -26.05 -23.23
CA PRO A 7 -14.65 -25.77 -21.83
C PRO A 7 -15.36 -24.43 -21.71
N SER A 8 -16.53 -24.45 -21.07
CA SER A 8 -17.35 -23.28 -20.77
C SER A 8 -16.50 -22.26 -19.99
N ASP A 9 -16.47 -21.01 -20.45
CA ASP A 9 -15.78 -19.92 -19.76
C ASP A 9 -16.13 -19.93 -18.27
N PRO A 10 -15.15 -19.73 -17.36
CA PRO A 10 -15.43 -19.68 -15.94
C PRO A 10 -16.47 -18.59 -15.69
N ALA A 11 -17.57 -18.97 -15.04
CA ALA A 11 -18.68 -18.05 -14.79
C ALA A 11 -18.15 -16.70 -14.24
N PRO A 12 -18.57 -15.56 -14.82
CA PRO A 12 -17.97 -14.23 -14.59
C PRO A 12 -17.92 -13.77 -13.12
N ASN A 13 -18.58 -14.49 -12.22
CA ASN A 13 -18.62 -14.20 -10.79
C ASN A 13 -17.32 -14.58 -10.06
N LYS A 14 -16.64 -15.68 -10.41
CA LYS A 14 -15.48 -16.18 -9.63
C LYS A 14 -14.26 -15.28 -9.73
N LEU A 15 -13.94 -14.75 -10.91
CA LEU A 15 -12.81 -13.85 -11.09
C LEU A 15 -13.00 -12.55 -10.29
N THR A 16 -14.22 -12.03 -10.28
CA THR A 16 -14.59 -10.83 -9.53
C THR A 16 -14.47 -11.06 -8.02
N GLU A 17 -14.85 -12.24 -7.52
CA GLU A 17 -14.68 -12.63 -6.12
C GLU A 17 -13.21 -12.71 -5.71
N ILE A 18 -12.38 -13.43 -6.48
CA ILE A 18 -10.93 -13.52 -6.21
C ILE A 18 -10.29 -12.14 -6.24
N HIS A 19 -10.63 -11.32 -7.24
CA HIS A 19 -10.17 -9.95 -7.33
C HIS A 19 -10.52 -9.16 -6.06
N ASN A 20 -11.79 -9.17 -5.64
CA ASN A 20 -12.22 -8.46 -4.44
C ASN A 20 -11.52 -8.99 -3.18
N MET A 21 -11.30 -10.30 -3.07
CA MET A 21 -10.57 -10.92 -1.97
C MET A 21 -9.11 -10.42 -1.92
N VAL A 22 -8.38 -10.46 -3.04
CA VAL A 22 -6.99 -10.00 -3.12
C VAL A 22 -6.86 -8.54 -2.68
N TRP A 23 -7.75 -7.68 -3.19
CA TRP A 23 -7.76 -6.25 -2.88
C TRP A 23 -8.29 -5.93 -1.47
N SER A 24 -8.93 -6.89 -0.79
CA SER A 24 -9.43 -6.70 0.58
C SER A 24 -8.34 -6.87 1.63
N ILE A 25 -7.26 -7.59 1.30
CA ILE A 25 -6.14 -7.86 2.20
C ILE A 25 -5.16 -6.66 2.18
N PRO A 26 -5.03 -5.86 3.26
CA PRO A 26 -4.27 -4.61 3.24
C PRO A 26 -2.79 -4.77 2.90
N ASN A 27 -2.15 -5.85 3.37
CA ASN A 27 -0.73 -6.11 3.13
C ASN A 27 -0.44 -6.39 1.66
N ILE A 28 -1.23 -7.28 1.03
CA ILE A 28 -1.10 -7.62 -0.38
C ILE A 28 -1.38 -6.39 -1.24
N ARG A 29 -2.45 -5.65 -0.92
CA ARG A 29 -2.79 -4.40 -1.59
C ARG A 29 -1.67 -3.36 -1.52
N SER A 30 -1.06 -3.20 -0.36
CA SER A 30 0.07 -2.28 -0.17
C SER A 30 1.27 -2.69 -1.01
N GLU A 31 1.55 -4.00 -1.07
CA GLU A 31 2.64 -4.56 -1.88
C GLU A 31 2.39 -4.35 -3.38
N ILE A 32 1.18 -4.65 -3.89
CA ILE A 32 0.78 -4.39 -5.28
C ILE A 32 1.02 -2.92 -5.62
N MET A 33 0.58 -2.03 -4.73
CA MET A 33 0.73 -0.59 -4.92
C MET A 33 2.20 -0.21 -5.10
N LEU A 34 3.16 -0.77 -4.33
CA LEU A 34 4.61 -0.48 -4.45
C LEU A 34 5.13 -0.60 -5.88
N TYR A 35 4.67 -1.58 -6.65
CA TYR A 35 5.13 -1.83 -8.02
C TYR A 35 4.40 -1.02 -9.10
N LEU A 36 3.29 -0.34 -8.75
CA LEU A 36 2.55 0.48 -9.71
C LEU A 36 3.18 1.88 -9.84
N PRO A 37 3.39 2.36 -11.09
CA PRO A 37 3.81 3.74 -11.30
C PRO A 37 2.67 4.69 -10.96
N ASP A 38 3.00 5.92 -10.55
CA ASP A 38 2.00 6.89 -10.06
C ASP A 38 0.89 7.18 -11.08
N LYS A 39 1.21 7.18 -12.38
CA LYS A 39 0.22 7.33 -13.45
C LYS A 39 -0.90 6.28 -13.36
N ASP A 40 -0.56 5.03 -13.07
CA ASP A 40 -1.52 3.91 -13.01
C ASP A 40 -2.26 3.94 -11.68
N VAL A 41 -1.58 4.33 -10.59
CA VAL A 41 -2.26 4.56 -9.30
C VAL A 41 -3.32 5.67 -9.42
N ILE A 42 -3.04 6.74 -10.20
CA ILE A 42 -3.99 7.82 -10.42
C ILE A 42 -5.22 7.32 -11.19
N THR A 43 -5.09 6.39 -12.14
CA THR A 43 -6.26 5.84 -12.85
C THR A 43 -7.18 5.05 -11.93
N LEU A 44 -6.61 4.36 -10.92
CA LEU A 44 -7.37 3.64 -9.88
C LEU A 44 -8.25 4.55 -9.01
N LEU A 45 -8.03 5.86 -9.00
CA LEU A 45 -8.93 6.81 -8.31
C LEU A 45 -10.32 6.95 -8.96
N ARG A 46 -10.48 6.41 -10.18
CA ARG A 46 -11.71 6.50 -11.00
C ARG A 46 -12.39 5.15 -11.21
N THR A 47 -11.84 4.07 -10.68
CA THR A 47 -12.38 2.72 -10.84
C THR A 47 -13.33 2.38 -9.68
N ILE A 48 -13.35 1.12 -9.23
CA ILE A 48 -14.22 0.66 -8.15
C ILE A 48 -13.70 1.10 -6.77
N LYS A 49 -14.59 1.08 -5.77
CA LYS A 49 -14.34 1.58 -4.40
C LYS A 49 -13.05 1.04 -3.77
N ILE A 50 -12.76 -0.25 -3.95
CA ILE A 50 -11.60 -0.90 -3.31
C ILE A 50 -10.27 -0.41 -3.89
N HIS A 51 -10.23 -0.17 -5.21
CA HIS A 51 -9.08 0.43 -5.90
C HIS A 51 -8.90 1.89 -5.52
N PHE A 52 -10.00 2.64 -5.46
CA PHE A 52 -9.98 4.03 -5.02
C PHE A 52 -9.37 4.14 -3.62
N GLN A 53 -9.81 3.32 -2.67
CA GLN A 53 -9.26 3.32 -1.31
C GLN A 53 -7.77 3.02 -1.31
N ALA A 54 -7.35 1.98 -2.05
CA ALA A 54 -5.95 1.58 -2.17
C ALA A 54 -5.06 2.70 -2.71
N ALA A 55 -5.51 3.35 -3.79
CA ALA A 55 -4.81 4.45 -4.42
C ALA A 55 -4.72 5.67 -3.50
N VAL A 56 -5.79 5.98 -2.76
CA VAL A 56 -5.80 7.07 -1.78
C VAL A 56 -4.83 6.81 -0.63
N GLU A 57 -4.82 5.60 -0.08
CA GLU A 57 -3.86 5.21 0.97
C GLU A 57 -2.41 5.34 0.51
N ARG A 58 -2.09 5.03 -0.75
CA ARG A 58 -0.74 5.24 -1.30
C ARG A 58 -0.42 6.72 -1.48
N LEU A 59 -1.24 7.44 -2.24
CA LEU A 59 -0.94 8.80 -2.71
C LEU A 59 -0.99 9.83 -1.58
N TYR A 60 -1.87 9.64 -0.60
CA TYR A 60 -2.11 10.61 0.47
C TYR A 60 -1.49 10.19 1.80
N ARG A 61 -0.68 9.12 1.84
CA ARG A 61 -0.01 8.65 3.07
C ARG A 61 0.78 9.76 3.75
N VAL A 62 1.52 10.53 2.93
CA VAL A 62 2.24 11.73 3.35
C VAL A 62 1.59 12.91 2.65
N PHE A 63 1.10 13.89 3.42
CA PHE A 63 0.26 14.95 2.89
C PHE A 63 0.74 16.33 3.33
N PRO A 64 0.98 17.27 2.39
CA PRO A 64 1.30 18.65 2.72
C PRO A 64 0.06 19.38 3.23
N TYR A 65 0.13 19.94 4.44
CA TYR A 65 -1.01 20.60 5.08
C TYR A 65 -1.54 21.79 4.27
N GLU A 66 -0.70 22.51 3.54
CA GLU A 66 -1.12 23.60 2.66
C GLU A 66 -2.14 23.13 1.60
N GLY A 67 -2.03 21.87 1.16
CA GLY A 67 -2.96 21.25 0.23
C GLY A 67 -4.34 20.96 0.83
N TYR A 68 -4.48 20.96 2.17
CA TYR A 68 -5.71 20.59 2.86
C TYR A 68 -6.90 21.43 2.43
N HIS A 69 -6.78 22.77 2.49
CA HIS A 69 -7.86 23.67 2.10
C HIS A 69 -8.20 23.57 0.60
N LYS A 70 -7.20 23.32 -0.26
CA LYS A 70 -7.42 23.11 -1.69
C LYS A 70 -8.23 21.81 -1.93
N LEU A 71 -7.93 20.75 -1.19
CA LEU A 71 -8.67 19.49 -1.25
C LEU A 71 -10.11 19.65 -0.73
N LEU A 72 -10.30 20.39 0.38
CA LEU A 72 -11.64 20.69 0.94
C LEU A 72 -12.56 21.39 -0.06
N LYS A 73 -12.01 22.31 -0.85
CA LYS A 73 -12.75 23.06 -1.87
C LYS A 73 -13.09 22.20 -3.09
N ARG A 74 -12.19 21.29 -3.50
CA ARG A 74 -12.36 20.47 -4.72
C ARG A 74 -13.26 19.26 -4.54
N CYS A 75 -13.16 18.59 -3.40
CA CYS A 75 -14.00 17.43 -3.10
C CYS A 75 -15.30 17.94 -2.46
N THR A 76 -16.46 17.65 -3.02
CA THR A 76 -17.75 17.96 -2.39
C THR A 76 -18.29 16.76 -1.60
N ASP A 77 -18.02 15.55 -2.10
CA ASP A 77 -18.40 14.27 -1.51
C ASP A 77 -17.75 14.08 -0.12
N LYS A 78 -18.59 13.91 0.91
CA LYS A 78 -18.18 13.69 2.30
C LYS A 78 -17.50 12.34 2.52
N ALA A 79 -17.96 11.28 1.86
CA ALA A 79 -17.38 9.94 2.00
C ALA A 79 -15.98 9.92 1.40
N ARG A 80 -15.78 10.53 0.22
CA ARG A 80 -14.46 10.67 -0.38
C ARG A 80 -13.50 11.51 0.46
N LYS A 81 -13.99 12.63 1.04
CA LYS A 81 -13.20 13.44 1.99
C LYS A 81 -12.68 12.60 3.14
N GLN A 82 -13.55 11.81 3.76
CA GLN A 82 -13.17 10.94 4.86
C GLN A 82 -12.09 9.93 4.44
N CYS A 83 -12.20 9.34 3.25
CA CYS A 83 -11.17 8.44 2.72
C CYS A 83 -9.81 9.14 2.60
N TYR A 84 -9.77 10.36 2.05
CA TYR A 84 -8.52 11.11 1.95
C TYR A 84 -7.92 11.41 3.32
N TRP A 85 -8.72 11.85 4.30
CA TRP A 85 -8.23 12.19 5.63
C TRP A 85 -7.75 10.98 6.43
N SER A 86 -8.48 9.87 6.37
CA SER A 86 -8.09 8.62 7.01
C SER A 86 -6.85 8.00 6.39
N ALA A 87 -6.51 8.32 5.14
CA ALA A 87 -5.29 7.83 4.51
C ALA A 87 -4.02 8.55 4.99
N VAL A 88 -4.14 9.77 5.53
CA VAL A 88 -2.98 10.55 5.96
C VAL A 88 -2.37 9.97 7.23
N HIS A 89 -1.12 9.54 7.13
CA HIS A 89 -0.31 9.04 8.25
C HIS A 89 0.75 10.04 8.68
N THR A 90 1.28 10.82 7.73
CA THR A 90 2.16 11.93 8.03
C THR A 90 1.65 13.22 7.42
N VAL A 91 1.62 14.28 8.22
CA VAL A 91 1.32 15.63 7.77
C VAL A 91 2.62 16.41 7.65
N GLU A 92 2.85 17.01 6.49
CA GLU A 92 3.98 17.90 6.26
C GLU A 92 3.53 19.35 6.48
N LEU A 93 4.19 20.03 7.40
CA LEU A 93 4.01 21.44 7.66
C LEU A 93 5.00 22.24 6.82
N HIS A 94 4.50 23.30 6.20
CA HIS A 94 5.38 24.32 5.63
C HIS A 94 5.97 25.17 6.76
N ARG A 95 7.15 25.74 6.46
CA ARG A 95 7.94 26.60 7.34
C ARG A 95 7.05 27.62 8.04
N THR A 96 7.41 27.95 9.28
CA THR A 96 6.85 29.00 10.17
C THR A 96 5.81 28.60 11.22
N THR A 97 5.42 27.32 11.34
CA THR A 97 4.50 26.94 12.44
C THR A 97 5.25 26.69 13.75
N SER A 98 4.87 27.40 14.81
CA SER A 98 5.38 27.16 16.17
C SER A 98 5.06 25.73 16.67
N PRO A 99 6.01 25.02 17.30
CA PRO A 99 5.77 23.69 17.88
C PRO A 99 4.59 23.63 18.85
N SER A 100 4.31 24.72 19.57
CA SER A 100 3.17 24.82 20.49
C SER A 100 1.81 24.59 19.81
N GLU A 101 1.72 24.81 18.51
CA GLU A 101 0.49 24.70 17.73
C GLU A 101 0.39 23.38 16.96
N TRP A 102 1.43 22.55 16.94
CA TRP A 102 1.49 21.39 16.05
C TRP A 102 0.39 20.36 16.31
N THR A 103 -0.03 20.19 17.56
CA THR A 103 -1.09 19.23 17.93
C THR A 103 -2.42 19.49 17.20
N ARG A 104 -2.74 20.74 16.86
CA ARG A 104 -3.98 21.09 16.14
C ARG A 104 -4.02 20.54 14.72
N TYR A 105 -2.86 20.30 14.10
CA TYR A 105 -2.76 19.81 12.73
C TYR A 105 -3.13 18.33 12.60
N PHE A 106 -3.18 17.59 13.71
CA PHE A 106 -3.70 16.23 13.73
C PHE A 106 -5.24 16.15 13.72
N VAL A 107 -5.94 17.24 14.06
CA VAL A 107 -7.41 17.22 14.23
C VAL A 107 -8.15 16.72 12.98
N PRO A 108 -7.80 17.18 11.75
CA PRO A 108 -8.48 16.69 10.55
C PRO A 108 -8.12 15.26 10.16
N PHE A 109 -7.00 14.72 10.67
CA PHE A 109 -6.41 13.47 10.20
C PHE A 109 -6.42 12.43 11.33
N PRO A 110 -7.46 11.60 11.41
CA PRO A 110 -7.64 10.68 12.53
C PRO A 110 -6.51 9.64 12.64
N ASN A 111 -5.90 9.27 11.51
CA ASN A 111 -4.85 8.24 11.45
C ASN A 111 -3.42 8.80 11.38
N ALA A 112 -3.24 10.12 11.40
CA ALA A 112 -1.91 10.72 11.32
C ALA A 112 -1.10 10.47 12.59
N THR A 113 0.01 9.75 12.51
CA THR A 113 0.88 9.46 13.66
C THR A 113 2.12 10.35 13.69
N CYS A 114 2.36 11.12 12.62
CA CYS A 114 3.55 11.93 12.47
C CYS A 114 3.22 13.31 11.88
N LEU A 115 3.88 14.34 12.41
CA LEU A 115 4.01 15.65 11.80
C LEU A 115 5.47 15.90 11.47
N GLN A 116 5.71 16.54 10.33
CA GLN A 116 7.06 16.93 9.91
C GLN A 116 7.12 18.40 9.55
N ASN A 117 8.11 19.10 10.09
CA ASN A 117 8.34 20.49 9.76
C ASN A 117 9.76 20.66 9.20
N PHE A 118 9.84 20.95 7.90
CA PHE A 118 11.09 21.19 7.20
C PHE A 118 11.48 22.67 7.35
N ASP A 119 12.19 23.03 8.41
CA ASP A 119 12.80 24.35 8.53
C ASP A 119 14.10 24.42 7.73
N THR A 120 14.00 24.84 6.48
CA THR A 120 15.16 24.85 5.58
C THR A 120 16.16 25.94 5.86
N ARG A 121 15.93 26.78 6.87
CA ARG A 121 16.91 27.80 7.24
C ARG A 121 18.11 27.19 7.96
N TYR A 122 17.95 26.02 8.58
CA TYR A 122 18.95 25.48 9.50
C TYR A 122 19.33 24.02 9.24
N SER A 123 18.49 23.21 8.58
CA SER A 123 18.84 21.80 8.29
C SER A 123 18.01 21.21 7.14
N SER A 124 18.55 20.17 6.48
CA SER A 124 17.79 19.28 5.60
C SER A 124 16.85 18.35 6.38
N ASP A 125 17.12 18.17 7.68
CA ASP A 125 16.38 17.26 8.54
C ASP A 125 15.22 18.00 9.21
N PRO A 126 13.97 17.51 9.09
CA PRO A 126 12.85 18.17 9.71
C PRO A 126 12.74 17.77 11.18
N PHE A 127 12.14 18.67 11.96
CA PHE A 127 11.62 18.30 13.25
C PHE A 127 10.43 17.36 13.07
N ILE A 128 10.35 16.34 13.91
CA ILE A 128 9.23 15.42 13.93
C ILE A 128 8.47 15.53 15.24
N LEU A 129 7.14 15.53 15.13
CA LEU A 129 6.27 15.24 16.27
C LEU A 129 5.52 13.93 16.02
N HIS A 130 5.79 12.96 16.89
CA HIS A 130 5.06 11.70 16.91
C HIS A 130 3.84 11.81 17.81
N ARG A 131 2.74 11.20 17.38
CA ARG A 131 1.52 11.01 18.15
C ARG A 131 1.33 9.52 18.39
N THR A 132 1.42 9.11 19.65
CA THR A 132 1.14 7.74 20.10
C THR A 132 -0.15 7.72 20.92
N PHE A 133 -0.71 6.52 21.08
CA PHE A 133 -1.90 6.30 21.88
C PHE A 133 -1.57 5.25 22.94
N GLU A 134 -1.42 5.70 24.19
CA GLU A 134 -1.05 4.88 25.33
C GLU A 134 -2.09 5.11 26.43
N ASP A 135 -2.62 4.02 27.00
CA ASP A 135 -3.62 4.05 28.08
C ASP A 135 -4.85 4.92 27.81
N GLY A 136 -5.33 4.92 26.56
CA GLY A 136 -6.48 5.73 26.15
C GLY A 136 -6.18 7.22 25.97
N ARG A 137 -4.92 7.65 26.15
CA ARG A 137 -4.48 9.05 26.03
C ARG A 137 -3.52 9.23 24.87
N ARG A 138 -3.60 10.41 24.24
CA ARG A 138 -2.66 10.81 23.19
C ARG A 138 -1.40 11.38 23.83
N GLN A 139 -0.27 10.77 23.54
CA GLN A 139 1.04 11.31 23.90
C GLN A 139 1.72 11.89 22.67
N TYR A 140 2.57 12.90 22.91
CA TYR A 140 3.26 13.62 21.86
C TYR A 140 4.75 13.70 22.18
N THR A 141 5.58 13.20 21.27
CA THR A 141 7.04 13.19 21.43
C THR A 141 7.68 13.97 20.30
N ILE A 142 8.46 15.00 20.65
CA ILE A 142 9.25 15.79 19.70
C ILE A 142 10.60 15.10 19.51
N VAL A 143 10.95 14.82 18.26
CA VAL A 143 12.25 14.29 17.86
C VAL A 143 13.02 15.40 17.14
N PRO A 144 14.19 15.80 17.66
CA PRO A 144 15.01 16.84 17.04
C PRO A 144 15.65 16.37 15.72
N PRO A 145 16.07 17.30 14.85
CA PRO A 145 16.81 16.99 13.63
C PRO A 145 18.10 16.22 13.94
N GLY A 146 18.49 15.28 13.06
CA GLY A 146 19.72 14.49 13.20
C GLY A 146 19.62 13.26 14.11
N ASP A 147 18.56 13.10 14.90
CA ASP A 147 18.28 11.85 15.62
C ASP A 147 17.58 10.85 14.68
N HIS A 148 18.39 10.13 13.90
CA HIS A 148 17.90 9.19 12.90
C HIS A 148 17.48 7.82 13.46
N SER A 149 17.61 7.60 14.78
CA SER A 149 17.30 6.30 15.41
C SER A 149 15.86 5.84 15.15
N LEU A 150 14.94 6.78 14.84
CA LEU A 150 13.53 6.53 14.54
C LEU A 150 13.16 6.70 13.04
N TRP A 151 14.11 7.04 12.18
CA TRP A 151 13.85 7.59 10.83
C TRP A 151 13.92 6.59 9.67
N ASP A 152 14.45 5.38 9.87
CA ASP A 152 14.83 4.48 8.78
C ASP A 152 13.66 4.00 7.89
N VAL A 153 12.41 4.20 8.32
CA VAL A 153 11.23 3.81 7.54
C VAL A 153 11.01 4.70 6.31
N ARG A 154 11.56 5.92 6.27
CA ARG A 154 11.24 6.92 5.23
C ARG A 154 12.17 6.94 4.02
N LYS A 155 13.46 6.65 4.17
CA LYS A 155 14.35 6.47 3.00
C LYS A 155 13.81 5.32 2.16
N ALA A 156 13.44 4.18 2.77
CA ALA A 156 12.88 3.03 2.04
C ALA A 156 11.64 3.35 1.17
N LEU A 157 10.77 4.27 1.59
CA LEU A 157 9.51 4.58 0.87
C LEU A 157 9.62 5.73 -0.14
N ARG A 158 10.56 6.68 0.03
CA ARG A 158 10.82 7.76 -0.95
C ARG A 158 11.98 7.46 -1.90
N THR A 159 12.91 6.59 -1.53
CA THR A 159 14.04 6.18 -2.37
C THR A 159 13.84 4.84 -3.07
N SER A 160 12.60 4.41 -3.32
CA SER A 160 12.35 3.45 -4.40
C SER A 160 12.56 4.12 -5.78
N LYS A 161 13.75 4.69 -6.00
CA LYS A 161 14.42 4.29 -7.23
C LYS A 161 14.45 2.76 -7.13
N PRO A 162 13.79 2.02 -8.04
CA PRO A 162 13.96 0.57 -8.06
C PRO A 162 15.47 0.32 -8.02
N PRO A 163 15.97 -0.70 -7.30
CA PRO A 163 17.38 -1.00 -7.29
C PRO A 163 17.88 -1.03 -8.75
N ILE A 164 18.67 -0.02 -9.10
CA ILE A 164 19.49 0.02 -10.31
C ILE A 164 20.62 -0.93 -9.92
N ASP A 165 20.66 -2.16 -10.42
CA ASP A 165 20.92 -2.47 -11.81
C ASP A 165 19.81 -3.27 -12.51
N ILE A 166 18.98 -2.59 -13.29
CA ILE A 166 18.30 -3.24 -14.42
C ILE A 166 19.04 -2.78 -15.68
N PRO A 167 19.75 -3.68 -16.38
CA PRO A 167 20.57 -3.32 -17.54
C PRO A 167 19.73 -2.60 -18.60
N LYS A 168 20.32 -1.56 -19.20
CA LYS A 168 19.70 -0.66 -20.21
C LYS A 168 19.19 -1.38 -21.47
N SER A 169 19.44 -2.68 -21.63
CA SER A 169 19.01 -3.49 -22.79
C SER A 169 17.58 -4.01 -22.72
N ARG A 170 16.78 -3.67 -21.70
CA ARG A 170 15.35 -4.06 -21.64
C ARG A 170 14.41 -2.86 -21.65
N GLN A 171 14.38 -2.14 -22.78
CA GLN A 171 13.29 -1.21 -23.14
C GLN A 171 12.03 -1.92 -23.66
N SER A 172 12.02 -3.25 -23.76
CA SER A 172 10.79 -4.04 -23.87
C SER A 172 10.47 -4.63 -22.49
N ARG A 173 9.81 -3.84 -21.64
CA ARG A 173 9.24 -4.40 -20.41
C ARG A 173 7.86 -4.92 -20.75
N ARG A 174 7.78 -6.25 -20.93
CA ARG A 174 6.52 -6.98 -20.90
C ARG A 174 5.76 -6.57 -19.63
N PRO A 175 4.42 -6.46 -19.68
CA PRO A 175 3.62 -6.23 -18.48
C PRO A 175 4.04 -7.22 -17.39
N LEU A 176 3.91 -6.81 -16.12
CA LEU A 176 3.97 -7.74 -15.00
C LEU A 176 2.75 -8.66 -15.15
N ASN A 177 2.86 -9.64 -16.03
CA ASN A 177 1.99 -10.79 -16.05
C ASN A 177 2.29 -11.49 -14.73
N ILE A 178 1.46 -11.22 -13.72
CA ILE A 178 1.16 -12.23 -12.74
C ILE A 178 0.48 -13.33 -13.56
N MET A 179 1.28 -14.14 -14.25
CA MET A 179 0.85 -15.44 -14.72
C MET A 179 0.62 -16.21 -13.44
N ILE A 180 -0.62 -16.13 -12.94
CA ILE A 180 -1.22 -17.31 -12.34
C ILE A 180 -1.11 -18.33 -13.47
N ASN A 181 -0.10 -19.20 -13.41
CA ASN A 181 0.01 -20.33 -14.32
C ASN A 181 -1.21 -21.22 -14.03
N CYS A 182 -2.36 -20.87 -14.62
CA CYS A 182 -3.38 -21.83 -15.00
C CYS A 182 -2.94 -22.42 -16.34
N GLU A 183 -1.76 -23.05 -16.38
CA GLU A 183 -1.38 -23.85 -17.55
C GLU A 183 -2.05 -25.23 -17.55
N ASP A 184 -2.82 -25.55 -16.50
CA ASP A 184 -3.77 -26.65 -16.54
C ASP A 184 -5.21 -26.11 -16.59
N PRO A 185 -5.97 -26.33 -17.68
CA PRO A 185 -7.42 -26.13 -17.69
C PRO A 185 -8.15 -27.08 -16.73
N GLU A 186 -7.41 -28.01 -16.09
CA GLU A 186 -7.83 -28.84 -14.97
C GLU A 186 -7.08 -28.48 -13.69
N LEU A 187 -7.04 -27.20 -13.29
CA LEU A 187 -6.72 -26.90 -11.89
C LEU A 187 -7.76 -27.62 -11.04
N LYS A 188 -7.39 -28.79 -10.52
CA LYS A 188 -8.28 -29.67 -9.76
C LYS A 188 -8.98 -28.81 -8.73
N VAL A 189 -10.29 -28.95 -8.59
CA VAL A 189 -11.13 -28.21 -7.63
C VAL A 189 -10.49 -28.14 -6.24
N GLU A 190 -9.70 -29.15 -5.87
CA GLU A 190 -8.86 -29.20 -4.66
C GLU A 190 -7.76 -28.13 -4.56
N GLU A 191 -7.04 -27.79 -5.63
CA GLU A 191 -5.97 -26.78 -5.59
C GLU A 191 -6.53 -25.37 -5.48
N GLN A 192 -7.67 -25.10 -6.15
CA GLN A 192 -8.41 -23.85 -5.97
C GLN A 192 -8.94 -23.73 -4.54
N ALA A 193 -9.53 -24.80 -3.99
CA ALA A 193 -9.98 -24.83 -2.61
C ALA A 193 -8.82 -24.62 -1.64
N LYS A 194 -7.64 -25.20 -1.89
CA LYS A 194 -6.43 -24.98 -1.08
C LYS A 194 -5.97 -23.52 -1.14
N LEU A 195 -5.99 -22.88 -2.31
CA LEU A 195 -5.62 -21.48 -2.47
C LEU A 195 -6.60 -20.56 -1.73
N GLU A 196 -7.91 -20.78 -1.89
CA GLU A 196 -8.95 -20.01 -1.19
C GLU A 196 -8.85 -20.19 0.33
N THR A 197 -8.59 -21.41 0.80
CA THR A 197 -8.40 -21.70 2.22
C THR A 197 -7.17 -20.98 2.74
N SER A 198 -6.05 -21.04 2.01
CA SER A 198 -4.81 -20.35 2.36
C SER A 198 -4.98 -18.82 2.40
N LEU A 199 -5.73 -18.26 1.46
CA LEU A 199 -6.01 -16.81 1.41
C LEU A 199 -6.98 -16.37 2.51
N ARG A 200 -7.99 -17.19 2.85
CA ARG A 200 -8.85 -16.96 4.02
C ARG A 200 -8.07 -17.04 5.33
N ASP A 201 -7.18 -18.01 5.47
CA ASP A 201 -6.33 -18.15 6.65
C ASP A 201 -5.38 -16.96 6.81
N LEU A 202 -4.81 -16.46 5.71
CA LEU A 202 -4.00 -15.23 5.69
C LEU A 202 -4.81 -13.98 6.06
N SER A 203 -6.06 -13.89 5.58
CA SER A 203 -6.98 -12.81 5.96
C SER A 203 -7.34 -12.85 7.45
N ASN A 204 -7.49 -14.05 8.02
CA ASN A 204 -7.87 -14.25 9.42
C ASN A 204 -6.69 -14.14 10.39
N LYS A 205 -5.45 -14.36 9.92
CA LYS A 205 -4.22 -14.32 10.73
C LYS A 205 -3.12 -13.47 10.06
N PRO A 206 -3.29 -12.15 9.95
CA PRO A 206 -2.34 -11.26 9.26
C PRO A 206 -0.95 -11.17 9.94
N GLN A 207 -0.84 -11.62 11.20
CA GLN A 207 0.40 -11.59 11.98
C GLN A 207 1.46 -12.61 11.50
N LEU A 208 1.09 -13.62 10.70
CA LEU A 208 2.02 -14.65 10.20
C LEU A 208 3.00 -14.13 9.14
N LEU A 209 2.73 -12.97 8.53
CA LEU A 209 3.61 -12.35 7.53
C LEU A 209 4.78 -11.58 8.15
N ILE A 210 4.70 -11.21 9.43
CA ILE A 210 5.68 -10.32 10.07
C ILE A 210 6.92 -11.10 10.57
N ASN A 211 6.83 -12.43 10.72
CA ASN A 211 7.88 -13.25 11.38
C ASN A 211 8.49 -14.37 10.52
N GLN A 212 8.35 -14.37 9.19
CA GLN A 212 8.92 -15.43 8.33
C GLN A 212 9.86 -14.87 7.25
N PRO A 213 11.17 -14.69 7.54
CA PRO A 213 12.17 -14.51 6.50
C PRO A 213 12.64 -15.90 6.03
N LYS A 214 11.84 -16.56 5.18
CA LYS A 214 12.22 -17.64 4.23
C LYS A 214 10.99 -18.46 3.84
N LEU A 215 10.31 -18.07 2.77
CA LEU A 215 9.61 -19.04 1.93
C LEU A 215 10.68 -19.79 1.12
N SER A 216 11.28 -20.82 1.71
CA SER A 216 12.07 -21.80 0.96
C SER A 216 11.10 -22.71 0.21
N LEU A 217 10.86 -22.40 -1.06
CA LEU A 217 10.29 -23.35 -2.01
C LEU A 217 11.32 -24.46 -2.24
N GLN A 218 11.24 -25.54 -1.48
CA GLN A 218 11.85 -26.81 -1.87
C GLN A 218 10.99 -27.44 -2.96
N LEU A 219 11.34 -27.17 -4.21
CA LEU A 219 10.96 -28.01 -5.35
C LEU A 219 12.00 -29.14 -5.43
N SER A 220 11.66 -30.27 -4.83
CA SER A 220 12.36 -31.54 -5.03
C SER A 220 12.44 -31.84 -6.53
N ARG A 221 13.66 -31.88 -7.05
CA ARG A 221 13.97 -32.45 -8.37
C ARG A 221 13.61 -33.94 -8.31
N LEU A 222 12.60 -34.34 -9.08
CA LEU A 222 12.42 -35.73 -9.49
C LEU A 222 13.28 -35.98 -10.74
N ASN A 223 13.94 -37.12 -10.69
CA ASN A 223 14.97 -37.61 -11.60
C ASN A 223 14.55 -37.60 -13.07
N VAL A 224 15.52 -37.25 -13.93
CA VAL A 224 15.57 -37.70 -15.31
C VAL A 224 16.76 -38.66 -15.39
N SER A 225 16.43 -39.92 -15.69
CA SER A 225 17.30 -41.05 -16.11
C SER A 225 18.33 -41.56 -15.10
#